data_AF-A0A2V9G5V1-F1
#
_entry.id   AF-A0A2V9G5V1-F1
#
_cell.length_a   1.000
_cell.length_b   1.000
_cell.length_c   1.000
_cell.angle_alpha   90.00
_cell.angle_beta   90.00
_cell.angle_gamma   90.00
#
_symmetry.space_group_name_H-M   'P 1'
#
loop_
_entity.id
_entity.type
_entity.pdbx_description
1 polymer ?
#
loop_
_entity_poly.entity_id
_entity_poly.type
_entity_poly.pdbx_seq_one_letter_code
_entity_poly.pdbx_strand_id
1 'polypeptide(L)'
;MSYDFLVETYETERMKVVSVWSEFRDEDLPMRPRRGDPRGRSVHEQMVHQCVSENLWFISMLGIDVSAPPLPATETRLEFMKRYAEDSGKRLAALRAKDDFWWESETKFFDVQRSRPWVMVRRIAHTAHHRGQQMAMLRMLGRDLHSNYGPTADTGGLMQNHAPTIYGYSSLSELFDGEAAGGAKTPLPGAAGKAATERPDKY
;
A
#
# COMPACT_ATOMS: atom_id res chain seq x y z
N MET A 1 2.58 22.30 -10.63
CA MET A 1 2.64 23.20 -9.46
C MET A 1 3.71 22.70 -8.50
N SER A 2 4.05 23.47 -7.47
CA SER A 2 5.20 23.19 -6.57
C SER A 2 5.09 21.87 -5.81
N TYR A 3 3.88 21.33 -5.68
CA TYR A 3 3.56 20.15 -4.87
C TYR A 3 3.06 18.93 -5.65
N ASP A 4 3.11 18.96 -7.00
CA ASP A 4 2.62 17.86 -7.85
C ASP A 4 3.30 16.52 -7.51
N PHE A 5 4.59 16.55 -7.14
CA PHE A 5 5.33 15.35 -6.75
C PHE A 5 4.71 14.62 -5.54
N LEU A 6 4.06 15.33 -4.61
CA LEU A 6 3.35 14.71 -3.49
C LEU A 6 2.07 14.02 -3.95
N VAL A 7 1.38 14.61 -4.93
CA VAL A 7 0.17 14.07 -5.53
C VAL A 7 0.49 12.83 -6.36
N GLU A 8 1.54 12.88 -7.19
CA GLU A 8 2.07 11.74 -7.95
C GLU A 8 2.56 10.61 -7.03
N THR A 9 3.24 10.97 -5.93
CA THR A 9 3.66 9.98 -4.93
C THR A 9 2.45 9.32 -4.29
N TYR A 10 1.43 10.09 -3.89
CA TYR A 10 0.19 9.51 -3.33
C TYR A 10 -0.53 8.61 -4.34
N GLU A 11 -0.60 9.02 -5.61
CA GLU A 11 -1.18 8.24 -6.70
C GLU A 11 -0.51 6.88 -6.86
N THR A 12 0.82 6.81 -6.80
CA THR A 12 1.51 5.53 -6.89
C THR A 12 1.42 4.72 -5.60
N GLU A 13 1.47 5.35 -4.42
CA GLU A 13 1.36 4.63 -3.14
C GLU A 13 -0.01 3.96 -2.96
N ARG A 14 -1.13 4.56 -3.41
CA ARG A 14 -2.44 3.89 -3.35
C ARG A 14 -2.45 2.60 -4.17
N MET A 15 -1.84 2.61 -5.36
CA MET A 15 -1.76 1.42 -6.22
C MET A 15 -0.90 0.34 -5.56
N LYS A 16 0.21 0.75 -4.92
CA LYS A 16 1.10 -0.14 -4.18
C LYS A 16 0.42 -0.84 -3.01
N VAL A 17 -0.46 -0.15 -2.29
CA VAL A 17 -1.24 -0.77 -1.20
C VAL A 17 -2.13 -1.88 -1.75
N VAL A 18 -2.92 -1.57 -2.78
CA VAL A 18 -3.86 -2.53 -3.39
C VAL A 18 -3.13 -3.70 -4.04
N SER A 19 -1.98 -3.46 -4.67
CA SER A 19 -1.11 -4.52 -5.19
C SER A 19 -0.64 -5.47 -4.09
N VAL A 20 -0.16 -4.97 -2.94
CA VAL A 20 0.23 -5.86 -1.82
C VAL A 20 -0.97 -6.64 -1.27
N TRP A 21 -2.14 -6.01 -1.17
CA TRP A 21 -3.35 -6.69 -0.74
C TRP A 21 -3.79 -7.79 -1.70
N SER A 22 -3.50 -7.62 -2.99
CA SER A 22 -3.80 -8.62 -4.01
C SER A 22 -3.00 -9.92 -3.82
N GLU A 23 -1.85 -9.90 -3.14
CA GLU A 23 -1.00 -11.08 -2.91
C GLU A 23 -1.49 -11.97 -1.76
N PHE A 24 -2.37 -11.46 -0.89
CA PHE A 24 -3.00 -12.25 0.15
C PHE A 24 -4.18 -13.07 -0.39
N ARG A 25 -4.65 -14.02 0.42
CA ARG A 25 -5.94 -14.70 0.25
C ARG A 25 -6.83 -14.41 1.45
N ASP A 26 -8.15 -14.66 1.32
CA ASP A 26 -9.07 -14.45 2.44
C ASP A 26 -8.72 -15.32 3.67
N GLU A 27 -8.17 -16.52 3.45
CA GLU A 27 -7.66 -17.39 4.51
C GLU A 27 -6.47 -16.80 5.29
N ASP A 28 -5.77 -15.80 4.73
CA ASP A 28 -4.64 -15.12 5.38
C ASP A 28 -5.09 -13.99 6.32
N LEU A 29 -6.32 -13.48 6.17
CA LEU A 29 -6.86 -12.37 6.96
C LEU A 29 -6.70 -12.55 8.49
N PRO A 30 -6.98 -13.71 9.10
CA PRO A 30 -6.79 -13.89 10.54
C PRO A 30 -5.32 -14.02 10.98
N MET A 31 -4.38 -14.19 10.04
CA MET A 31 -2.98 -14.49 10.36
C MET A 31 -2.29 -13.30 11.02
N ARG A 32 -1.59 -13.58 12.12
CA ARG A 32 -0.76 -12.62 12.86
C ARG A 32 0.73 -12.95 12.65
N PRO A 33 1.64 -11.96 12.69
CA PRO A 33 3.08 -12.20 12.51
C PRO A 33 3.65 -13.23 13.50
N ARG A 34 3.09 -13.26 14.73
CA ARG A 34 3.46 -14.21 15.78
C ARG A 34 2.21 -14.74 16.45
N ARG A 35 2.05 -16.07 16.48
CA ARG A 35 0.96 -16.74 17.18
C ARG A 35 1.01 -16.43 18.67
N GLY A 36 -0.12 -16.03 19.24
CA GLY A 36 -0.27 -15.72 20.67
C GLY A 36 0.29 -14.38 21.13
N ASP A 37 0.82 -13.54 20.23
CA ASP A 37 1.24 -12.18 20.57
C ASP A 37 0.16 -11.16 20.13
N PRO A 38 -0.62 -10.58 21.06
CA PRO A 38 -1.70 -9.67 20.71
C PRO A 38 -1.21 -8.31 20.19
N ARG A 39 0.08 -7.96 20.38
CA ARG A 39 0.63 -6.66 19.96
C ARG A 39 0.76 -6.55 18.43
N GLY A 40 0.98 -7.67 17.76
CA GLY A 40 1.06 -7.72 16.29
C GLY A 40 -0.34 -7.77 15.70
N ARG A 41 -0.66 -6.86 14.77
CA ARG A 41 -1.94 -6.88 14.04
C ARG A 41 -2.03 -8.06 13.10
N SER A 42 -3.23 -8.63 12.93
CA SER A 42 -3.48 -9.57 11.84
C SER A 42 -3.47 -8.87 10.48
N VAL A 43 -3.44 -9.63 9.37
CA VAL A 43 -3.58 -9.05 8.02
C VAL A 43 -4.88 -8.24 7.92
N HIS A 44 -5.97 -8.78 8.43
CA HIS A 44 -7.26 -8.10 8.50
C HIS A 44 -7.18 -6.77 9.25
N GLU A 45 -6.61 -6.77 10.46
CA GLU A 45 -6.47 -5.57 11.27
C GLU A 45 -5.52 -4.53 10.63
N GLN A 46 -4.55 -4.96 9.82
CA GLN A 46 -3.73 -4.05 9.02
C GLN A 46 -4.52 -3.38 7.90
N MET A 47 -5.39 -4.11 7.20
CA MET A 47 -6.28 -3.54 6.17
C MET A 47 -7.25 -2.53 6.78
N VAL A 48 -7.93 -2.90 7.88
CA VAL A 48 -8.79 -2.01 8.66
C VAL A 48 -8.03 -0.75 9.09
N HIS A 49 -6.85 -0.92 9.70
CA HIS A 49 -6.04 0.21 10.18
C HIS A 49 -5.64 1.15 9.04
N GLN A 50 -5.20 0.63 7.88
CA GLN A 50 -4.84 1.49 6.76
C GLN A 50 -6.03 2.30 6.24
N CYS A 51 -7.20 1.67 6.06
CA CYS A 51 -8.43 2.36 5.64
C CYS A 51 -8.86 3.45 6.63
N VAL A 52 -9.00 3.07 7.91
CA VAL A 52 -9.49 3.98 8.95
C VAL A 52 -8.49 5.11 9.21
N SER A 53 -7.21 4.79 9.33
CA SER A 53 -6.17 5.78 9.58
C SER A 53 -6.06 6.78 8.44
N GLU A 54 -6.12 6.33 7.18
CA GLU A 54 -6.06 7.25 6.04
C GLU A 54 -7.29 8.16 6.01
N ASN A 55 -8.48 7.61 6.21
CA ASN A 55 -9.70 8.39 6.27
C ASN A 55 -9.65 9.48 7.35
N LEU A 56 -9.27 9.13 8.57
CA LEU A 56 -9.17 10.07 9.69
C LEU A 56 -8.14 11.16 9.41
N TRP A 57 -6.98 10.83 8.83
CA TRP A 57 -5.97 11.83 8.48
C TRP A 57 -6.46 12.80 7.41
N PHE A 58 -7.11 12.30 6.35
CA PHE A 58 -7.62 13.15 5.28
C PHE A 58 -8.72 14.09 5.79
N ILE A 59 -9.65 13.59 6.60
CA ILE A 59 -10.73 14.41 7.18
C ILE A 59 -10.15 15.43 8.17
N SER A 60 -9.44 14.97 9.20
CA SER A 60 -9.07 15.82 10.34
C SER A 60 -7.88 16.74 10.09
N MET A 61 -6.94 16.35 9.22
CA MET A 61 -5.69 17.10 8.99
C MET A 61 -5.67 17.74 7.61
N LEU A 62 -6.24 17.11 6.58
CA LEU A 62 -6.23 17.67 5.22
C LEU A 62 -7.56 18.33 4.85
N GLY A 63 -8.62 18.16 5.65
CA GLY A 63 -9.93 18.73 5.34
C GLY A 63 -10.53 18.18 4.04
N ILE A 64 -10.24 16.92 3.73
CA ILE A 64 -10.75 16.20 2.56
C ILE A 64 -11.60 15.04 3.08
N ASP A 65 -12.90 15.15 2.88
CA ASP A 65 -13.87 14.09 3.16
C ASP A 65 -14.38 13.51 1.83
N VAL A 66 -14.42 12.19 1.76
CA VAL A 66 -14.95 11.44 0.59
C VAL A 66 -16.39 10.99 0.80
N SER A 67 -16.99 11.33 1.95
CA SER A 67 -18.38 11.07 2.34
C SER A 67 -18.79 9.59 2.22
N ALA A 68 -17.86 8.71 2.59
CA ALA A 68 -18.06 7.26 2.56
C ALA A 68 -17.50 6.62 3.84
N PRO A 69 -18.11 5.51 4.31
CA PRO A 69 -17.51 4.72 5.38
C PRO A 69 -16.16 4.14 4.90
N PRO A 70 -15.10 4.18 5.73
CA PRO A 70 -13.76 3.76 5.30
C PRO A 70 -13.61 2.26 5.10
N LEU A 71 -14.56 1.45 5.61
CA LEU A 71 -14.53 0.00 5.55
C LEU A 71 -15.58 -0.53 4.56
N PRO A 72 -15.32 -1.67 3.89
CA PRO A 72 -16.35 -2.33 3.10
C PRO A 72 -17.46 -2.88 4.00
N ALA A 73 -18.66 -3.10 3.44
CA ALA A 73 -19.77 -3.71 4.19
C ALA A 73 -19.51 -5.19 4.51
N THR A 74 -18.71 -5.87 3.68
CA THR A 74 -18.24 -7.24 3.89
C THR A 74 -16.73 -7.23 3.83
N GLU A 75 -16.09 -7.67 4.91
CA GLU A 75 -14.64 -7.60 5.10
C GLU A 75 -13.90 -8.78 4.43
N THR A 76 -14.11 -8.94 3.13
CA THR A 76 -13.24 -9.80 2.29
C THR A 76 -12.07 -8.98 1.76
N ARG A 77 -10.98 -9.66 1.40
CA ARG A 77 -9.79 -9.06 0.79
C ARG A 77 -10.15 -8.20 -0.43
N LEU A 78 -10.96 -8.73 -1.35
CA LEU A 78 -11.33 -8.04 -2.58
C LEU A 78 -12.18 -6.79 -2.28
N GLU A 79 -13.11 -6.87 -1.32
CA GLU A 79 -13.94 -5.73 -0.94
C GLU A 79 -13.13 -4.64 -0.21
N PHE A 80 -12.13 -4.99 0.59
CA PHE A 80 -11.16 -4.02 1.11
C PHE A 80 -10.43 -3.29 -0.01
N MET A 81 -9.93 -4.03 -1.00
CA MET A 81 -9.21 -3.47 -2.14
C MET A 81 -10.08 -2.48 -2.93
N LYS A 82 -11.34 -2.85 -3.22
CA LYS A 82 -12.30 -1.98 -3.91
C LYS A 82 -12.58 -0.70 -3.11
N ARG A 83 -12.94 -0.83 -1.82
CA ARG A 83 -13.22 0.32 -0.95
C ARG A 83 -12.03 1.26 -0.86
N TYR A 84 -10.82 0.73 -0.62
CA TYR A 84 -9.62 1.54 -0.53
C TYR A 84 -9.27 2.24 -1.85
N ALA A 85 -9.38 1.54 -2.99
CA ALA A 85 -9.10 2.11 -4.30
C ALA A 85 -10.08 3.23 -4.68
N GLU A 86 -11.36 3.07 -4.36
CA GLU A 86 -12.40 4.07 -4.58
C GLU A 86 -12.13 5.34 -3.74
N ASP A 87 -11.99 5.17 -2.42
CA ASP A 87 -11.82 6.29 -1.49
C ASP A 87 -10.50 7.03 -1.74
N SER A 88 -9.40 6.30 -1.94
CA SER A 88 -8.11 6.91 -2.28
C SER A 88 -8.11 7.60 -3.65
N GLY A 89 -8.90 7.09 -4.61
CA GLY A 89 -9.11 7.76 -5.90
C GLY A 89 -9.82 9.11 -5.75
N LYS A 90 -10.87 9.18 -4.91
CA LYS A 90 -11.57 10.45 -4.60
C LYS A 90 -10.65 11.45 -3.90
N ARG A 91 -9.83 10.97 -2.94
CA ARG A 91 -8.79 11.79 -2.27
C ARG A 91 -7.77 12.33 -3.26
N LEU A 92 -7.29 11.50 -4.19
CA LEU A 92 -6.36 11.90 -5.23
C LEU A 92 -6.95 13.01 -6.11
N ALA A 93 -8.20 12.86 -6.56
CA ALA A 93 -8.89 13.89 -7.34
C ALA A 93 -9.02 15.20 -6.55
N ALA A 94 -9.35 15.13 -5.25
CA ALA A 94 -9.42 16.30 -4.40
C ALA A 94 -8.05 16.99 -4.21
N LEU A 95 -6.96 16.23 -4.07
CA LEU A 95 -5.59 16.76 -3.95
C LEU A 95 -5.14 17.47 -5.23
N ARG A 96 -5.46 16.92 -6.41
CA ARG A 96 -5.15 17.54 -7.72
C ARG A 96 -5.81 18.90 -7.91
N ALA A 97 -6.92 19.16 -7.23
CA ALA A 97 -7.66 20.41 -7.31
C ALA A 97 -7.17 21.49 -6.32
N LYS A 98 -6.18 21.18 -5.46
CA LYS A 98 -5.65 22.15 -4.48
C LYS A 98 -4.60 23.05 -5.11
N ASP A 99 -4.67 24.32 -4.78
CA ASP A 99 -3.70 25.34 -5.16
C ASP A 99 -2.53 25.41 -4.16
N ASP A 100 -1.50 26.16 -4.53
CA ASP A 100 -0.31 26.35 -3.69
C ASP A 100 -0.67 27.01 -2.35
N PHE A 101 -1.68 27.90 -2.29
CA PHE A 101 -2.14 28.51 -1.04
C PHE A 101 -2.68 27.46 -0.04
N TRP A 102 -3.51 26.51 -0.51
CA TRP A 102 -3.98 25.42 0.33
C TRP A 102 -2.83 24.55 0.82
N TRP A 103 -1.85 24.25 -0.04
CA TRP A 103 -0.68 23.47 0.34
C TRP A 103 0.17 24.20 1.39
N GLU A 104 0.47 25.47 1.18
CA GLU A 104 1.36 26.24 2.06
C GLU A 104 0.75 26.52 3.44
N SER A 105 -0.58 26.53 3.56
CA SER A 105 -1.23 26.75 4.85
C SER A 105 -1.06 25.61 5.85
N GLU A 106 -1.18 25.96 7.13
CA GLU A 106 -1.00 25.03 8.24
C GLU A 106 -2.28 24.26 8.58
N THR A 107 -2.08 23.10 9.19
CA THR A 107 -3.12 22.27 9.79
C THR A 107 -2.64 21.69 11.12
N LYS A 108 -3.58 21.24 11.93
CA LYS A 108 -3.30 20.57 13.20
C LYS A 108 -2.88 19.12 12.94
N PHE A 109 -1.64 18.80 13.24
CA PHE A 109 -1.10 17.45 13.28
C PHE A 109 -0.97 17.00 14.73
N PHE A 110 -1.98 16.30 15.24
CA PHE A 110 -2.11 16.00 16.67
C PHE A 110 -2.01 17.28 17.51
N ASP A 111 -0.98 17.45 18.33
CA ASP A 111 -0.84 18.60 19.22
C ASP A 111 0.01 19.74 18.65
N VAL A 112 0.44 19.63 17.38
CA VAL A 112 1.31 20.63 16.74
C VAL A 112 0.76 21.14 15.41
N GLN A 113 1.09 22.39 15.07
CA GLN A 113 0.78 22.96 13.76
C GLN A 113 1.87 22.61 12.74
N ARG A 114 1.47 22.16 11.55
CA ARG A 114 2.38 21.81 10.44
C ARG A 114 1.77 22.17 9.10
N SER A 115 2.62 22.47 8.11
CA SER A 115 2.15 22.65 6.73
C SER A 115 1.57 21.36 6.16
N ARG A 116 0.62 21.46 5.22
CA ARG A 116 0.01 20.28 4.59
C ARG A 116 1.02 19.39 3.84
N PRO A 117 2.05 19.91 3.13
CA PRO A 117 3.11 19.10 2.54
C PRO A 117 3.80 18.21 3.58
N TRP A 118 4.10 18.77 4.76
CA TRP A 118 4.73 18.01 5.85
C TRP A 118 3.82 16.88 6.32
N VAL A 119 2.53 17.14 6.49
CA VAL A 119 1.53 16.12 6.86
C VAL A 119 1.41 15.05 5.77
N MET A 120 1.40 15.45 4.50
CA MET A 120 1.29 14.52 3.37
C MET A 120 2.50 13.57 3.28
N VAL A 121 3.72 14.08 3.49
CA VAL A 121 4.93 13.24 3.57
C VAL A 121 4.81 12.22 4.70
N ARG A 122 4.30 12.61 5.87
CA ARG A 122 4.07 11.68 6.98
C ARG A 122 3.00 10.64 6.66
N ARG A 123 1.94 11.03 5.93
CA ARG A 123 0.88 10.11 5.50
C ARG A 123 1.42 9.06 4.53
N ILE A 124 2.24 9.48 3.56
CA ILE A 124 2.94 8.58 2.62
C ILE A 124 3.86 7.62 3.38
N ALA A 125 4.68 8.13 4.30
CA ALA A 125 5.58 7.30 5.09
C ALA A 125 4.82 6.29 5.98
N HIS A 126 3.70 6.71 6.57
CA HIS A 126 2.83 5.83 7.36
C HIS A 126 2.23 4.71 6.51
N THR A 127 1.75 5.03 5.30
CA THR A 127 1.26 4.03 4.33
C THR A 127 2.36 3.03 3.96
N ALA A 128 3.55 3.52 3.58
CA ALA A 128 4.68 2.66 3.23
C ALA A 128 5.12 1.77 4.41
N HIS A 129 5.08 2.28 5.65
CA HIS A 129 5.40 1.53 6.85
C HIS A 129 4.47 0.32 7.05
N HIS A 130 3.15 0.53 7.00
CA HIS A 130 2.18 -0.57 7.17
C HIS A 130 2.15 -1.52 5.97
N ARG A 131 2.38 -1.01 4.75
CA ARG A 131 2.61 -1.85 3.57
C ARG A 131 3.82 -2.76 3.77
N GLY A 132 4.94 -2.23 4.27
CA GLY A 132 6.14 -3.01 4.58
C GLY A 132 5.89 -4.11 5.62
N GLN A 133 5.10 -3.85 6.66
CA GLN A 133 4.69 -4.87 7.63
C GLN A 133 3.91 -6.02 6.96
N GLN A 134 2.98 -5.71 6.07
CA GLN A 134 2.22 -6.72 5.33
C GLN A 134 3.10 -7.49 4.34
N MET A 135 4.03 -6.83 3.65
CA MET A 135 4.99 -7.52 2.77
C MET A 135 5.87 -8.51 3.55
N ALA A 136 6.26 -8.18 4.79
CA ALA A 136 6.94 -9.14 5.66
C ALA A 136 6.05 -10.33 6.02
N MET A 137 4.75 -10.10 6.25
CA MET A 137 3.79 -11.18 6.51
C MET A 137 3.59 -12.09 5.29
N LEU A 138 3.51 -11.54 4.07
CA LEU A 138 3.47 -12.33 2.82
C LEU A 138 4.65 -13.30 2.76
N ARG A 139 5.86 -12.83 3.11
CA ARG A 139 7.06 -13.67 3.19
C ARG A 139 6.95 -14.77 4.24
N MET A 140 6.42 -14.47 5.43
CA MET A 140 6.21 -15.47 6.48
C MET A 140 5.17 -16.53 6.09
N LEU A 141 4.20 -16.16 5.25
CA LEU A 141 3.15 -17.06 4.73
C LEU A 141 3.60 -17.84 3.48
N GLY A 142 4.80 -17.57 2.95
CA GLY A 142 5.27 -18.18 1.71
C GLY A 142 4.46 -17.77 0.48
N ARG A 143 3.87 -16.56 0.48
CA ARG A 143 3.19 -15.98 -0.69
C ARG A 143 4.21 -15.37 -1.65
N ASP A 144 3.87 -15.44 -2.94
CA ASP A 144 4.55 -14.71 -4.00
C ASP A 144 4.46 -13.19 -3.73
N LEU A 145 5.47 -12.46 -4.20
CA LEU A 145 5.55 -11.02 -4.02
C LEU A 145 6.08 -10.34 -5.28
N HIS A 146 5.16 -9.75 -6.04
CA HIS A 146 5.49 -8.89 -7.17
C HIS A 146 6.17 -7.59 -6.73
N SER A 147 6.73 -6.89 -7.70
CA SER A 147 7.28 -5.56 -7.50
C SER A 147 6.26 -4.58 -6.94
N ASN A 148 6.75 -3.69 -6.08
CA ASN A 148 5.92 -2.67 -5.47
C ASN A 148 6.53 -1.28 -5.55
N TYR A 149 7.81 -1.12 -5.21
CA TYR A 149 8.58 0.10 -5.46
C TYR A 149 9.87 -0.16 -6.27
N GLY A 150 10.17 -1.44 -6.49
CA GLY A 150 11.35 -1.98 -7.16
C GLY A 150 11.21 -3.50 -7.23
N PRO A 151 12.25 -4.23 -7.68
CA PRO A 151 12.23 -5.67 -7.69
C PRO A 151 12.16 -6.25 -6.28
N THR A 152 11.66 -7.47 -6.22
CA THR A 152 11.69 -8.35 -5.04
C THR A 152 12.55 -9.57 -5.33
N ALA A 153 12.86 -10.37 -4.31
CA ALA A 153 13.55 -11.64 -4.50
C ALA A 153 12.87 -12.57 -5.54
N ASP A 154 11.57 -12.42 -5.78
CA ASP A 154 10.81 -13.29 -6.68
C ASP A 154 10.85 -12.79 -8.13
N THR A 155 11.38 -11.59 -8.35
CA THR A 155 11.49 -10.97 -9.67
C THR A 155 12.83 -11.23 -10.34
N GLY A 156 13.56 -12.29 -9.96
CA GLY A 156 14.87 -12.62 -10.52
C GLY A 156 16.06 -12.23 -9.63
N GLY A 157 15.83 -12.15 -8.32
CA GLY A 157 16.83 -11.83 -7.28
C GLY A 157 16.82 -10.37 -6.84
N LEU A 158 17.98 -9.84 -6.44
CA LEU A 158 18.14 -8.48 -5.94
C LEU A 158 18.36 -7.45 -7.07
N MET A 159 18.18 -6.16 -6.76
CA MET A 159 18.55 -5.06 -7.67
C MET A 159 20.00 -5.15 -8.16
N GLN A 160 20.94 -5.54 -7.29
CA GLN A 160 22.36 -5.72 -7.66
C GLN A 160 22.56 -6.77 -8.77
N ASN A 161 21.60 -7.68 -8.94
CA ASN A 161 21.61 -8.72 -9.97
C ASN A 161 20.82 -8.28 -11.22
N HIS A 162 20.49 -7.00 -11.33
CA HIS A 162 19.62 -6.41 -12.35
C HIS A 162 18.25 -7.13 -12.45
N ALA A 163 17.67 -7.49 -11.30
CA ALA A 163 16.33 -8.06 -11.27
C ALA A 163 15.31 -7.05 -11.86
N PRO A 164 14.48 -7.45 -12.83
CA PRO A 164 13.46 -6.57 -13.40
C PRO A 164 12.38 -6.19 -12.39
N THR A 165 11.73 -5.06 -12.63
CA THR A 165 10.47 -4.72 -11.95
C THR A 165 9.33 -5.47 -12.65
N ILE A 166 8.65 -6.37 -11.94
CA ILE A 166 7.52 -7.16 -12.46
C ILE A 166 6.30 -6.91 -11.57
N TYR A 167 5.32 -6.15 -12.07
CA TYR A 167 4.06 -5.91 -11.38
C TYR A 167 3.06 -7.04 -11.65
N GLY A 168 2.20 -7.34 -10.68
CA GLY A 168 1.16 -8.37 -10.83
C GLY A 168 0.18 -8.05 -11.97
N TYR A 169 -0.16 -6.77 -12.12
CA TYR A 169 -1.12 -6.26 -13.12
C TYR A 169 -0.63 -4.93 -13.69
N SER A 170 -1.06 -4.57 -14.91
CA SER A 170 -0.63 -3.31 -15.56
C SER A 170 -1.41 -2.08 -15.08
N SER A 171 -2.61 -2.29 -14.53
CA SER A 171 -3.47 -1.21 -14.01
C SER A 171 -4.36 -1.70 -12.86
N LEU A 172 -4.98 -0.76 -12.13
CA LEU A 172 -6.00 -1.11 -11.13
C LEU A 172 -7.22 -1.81 -11.75
N SER A 173 -7.61 -1.46 -12.99
CA SER A 173 -8.72 -2.12 -13.67
C SER A 173 -8.42 -3.60 -13.89
N GLU A 174 -7.27 -3.88 -14.53
CA GLU A 174 -6.84 -5.26 -14.78
C GLU A 174 -6.62 -6.05 -13.48
N LEU A 175 -6.16 -5.39 -12.42
CA LEU A 175 -6.06 -5.99 -11.10
C LEU A 175 -7.42 -6.44 -10.58
N PHE A 176 -8.46 -5.59 -10.65
CA PHE A 176 -9.79 -5.97 -10.17
C PHE A 176 -10.45 -7.04 -11.04
N ASP A 177 -10.32 -6.93 -12.36
CA ASP A 177 -10.84 -7.92 -13.30
C ASP A 177 -10.17 -9.29 -13.10
N GLY A 178 -8.84 -9.30 -12.96
CA GLY A 178 -8.05 -10.50 -12.73
C GLY A 178 -8.33 -11.16 -11.38
N GLU A 179 -8.38 -10.38 -10.30
CA GLU A 179 -8.65 -10.90 -8.95
C GLU A 179 -10.10 -11.39 -8.79
N ALA A 180 -11.06 -10.78 -9.47
CA ALA A 180 -12.44 -11.28 -9.51
C ALA A 180 -12.56 -12.61 -10.27
N ALA A 181 -11.67 -12.87 -11.24
CA ALA A 181 -11.63 -14.09 -12.04
C ALA A 181 -10.75 -15.21 -11.43
N GLY A 182 -10.28 -15.07 -10.19
CA GLY A 182 -9.46 -16.08 -9.50
C GLY A 182 -7.95 -15.85 -9.57
N GLY A 183 -7.51 -14.71 -10.10
CA GLY A 183 -6.12 -14.28 -10.18
C GLY A 183 -5.50 -14.55 -11.55
N ALA A 184 -4.95 -13.50 -12.17
CA ALA A 184 -4.27 -13.56 -13.46
C ALA A 184 -2.98 -12.73 -13.44
N LYS A 185 -2.22 -12.85 -12.34
CA LYS A 185 -0.99 -12.07 -12.14
C LYS A 185 0.09 -12.47 -13.15
N THR A 186 0.91 -11.50 -13.53
CA THR A 186 2.12 -11.73 -14.32
C THR A 186 2.99 -12.82 -13.65
N PRO A 187 3.44 -13.87 -14.36
CA PRO A 187 4.29 -14.89 -13.76
C PRO A 187 5.61 -14.34 -13.20
N LEU A 188 6.06 -14.90 -12.07
CA LEU A 188 7.32 -14.54 -11.44
C LEU A 188 8.40 -15.59 -11.74
N PRO A 189 9.64 -15.18 -12.09
CA PRO A 189 10.76 -16.11 -12.30
C PRO A 189 11.35 -16.67 -11.00
N GLY A 190 10.84 -16.25 -9.83
CA GLY A 190 11.41 -16.56 -8.53
C GLY A 190 12.80 -15.94 -8.35
N ALA A 191 13.63 -16.57 -7.52
CA ALA A 191 15.01 -16.11 -7.31
C ALA A 191 15.94 -16.40 -8.50
N ALA A 192 15.50 -17.20 -9.50
CA ALA A 192 16.30 -17.61 -10.66
C ALA A 192 17.70 -18.14 -10.30
N GLY A 193 17.80 -18.89 -9.18
CA GLY A 193 19.06 -19.45 -8.67
C GLY A 193 20.01 -18.44 -8.02
N LYS A 194 19.62 -17.15 -7.88
CA LYS A 194 20.45 -16.11 -7.28
C LYS A 194 20.19 -15.97 -5.78
N ALA A 195 21.24 -15.65 -5.03
CA ALA A 195 21.11 -15.38 -3.59
C ALA A 195 20.28 -14.10 -3.34
N ALA A 196 19.37 -14.17 -2.36
CA ALA A 196 18.58 -13.03 -1.89
C ALA A 196 19.32 -12.23 -0.80
N THR A 197 20.60 -11.96 -1.02
CA THR A 197 21.45 -11.16 -0.12
C THR A 197 22.55 -10.42 -0.87
N GLU A 198 22.92 -9.24 -0.39
CA GLU A 198 24.08 -8.46 -0.83
C GLU A 198 25.42 -9.11 -0.37
N ARG A 199 25.36 -10.21 0.37
CA ARG A 199 26.52 -10.93 0.93
C ARG A 199 26.44 -12.44 0.68
N PRO A 200 26.46 -12.89 -0.59
CA PRO A 200 26.26 -14.30 -0.93
C PRO A 200 27.34 -15.21 -0.33
N ASP A 201 28.59 -14.77 -0.26
CA ASP A 201 29.70 -15.61 0.22
C ASP A 201 29.72 -15.83 1.75
N LYS A 202 28.75 -15.27 2.48
CA LYS A 202 28.65 -15.42 3.95
C LYS A 202 27.67 -16.49 4.40
N TYR A 203 26.92 -17.10 3.48
CA TYR A 203 25.82 -18.01 3.78
C TYR A 203 25.77 -19.18 2.81
#